data_AF-A0A1V2I297-F1
#
_entry.id   AF-A0A1V2I297-F1
#
_cell.length_a   1.000
_cell.length_b   1.000
_cell.length_c   1.000
_cell.angle_alpha   90.00
_cell.angle_beta   90.00
_cell.angle_gamma   90.00
#
_symmetry.space_group_name_H-M   'P 1'
#
loop_
_entity.id
_entity.type
_entity.pdbx_description
1 polymer ?
#
loop_
_entity_poly.entity_id
_entity_poly.type
_entity_poly.pdbx_seq_one_letter_code
_entity_poly.pdbx_strand_id
1 'polypeptide(L)'
;MTNETRRIFRGTDEAEAARRAYEASLALPPPPQRVEATWLRELCLRAGADDVGFVDIGRIGLGEENDNARRLFPAVRALICLVGISNRDAIRSPSRATANNAWHRTGEKLDNAAARICEQLAEAGVRAVSTNIGFPMDVQAPPGQPPWGIAQKIVAVEAGMGHMGINRNVIHPKFGNFLLLDTVLIDVEIDAYGQPLDYNPCLGCNLCVAACPVGAISNVGEFDFFACLGHNYREFPFSAGDWVDAVAAGDASAYRAKFREDETQSMLQSLAFEPNYKSAYCMAVCPAGEDVIGPYLADRARYREDVLLPLRRHPEPVYVQSGTHAERTAARNPAKQVRYLDFRPDVSTVANFALGLRHMFTANGSQQDGLRVAFRFPDGTLLASVESGKLTTGPVGDAPVDATVVCDAPDYIRILYRPVAGRPAYTERGNHTVDGDPAALRRLLACLS
;
A
#
# COMPACT_ATOMS: atom_id res chain seq x y z
N MET A 1 -51.52 20.47 -27.06
CA MET A 1 -51.49 19.73 -25.78
C MET A 1 -50.17 20.06 -25.12
N THR A 2 -50.17 21.12 -24.32
CA THR A 2 -49.02 21.58 -23.55
C THR A 2 -48.75 20.58 -22.43
N ASN A 3 -47.50 20.14 -22.36
CA ASN A 3 -47.00 19.14 -21.44
C ASN A 3 -47.01 19.73 -20.02
N GLU A 4 -48.14 19.63 -19.32
CA GLU A 4 -48.25 19.92 -17.88
C GLU A 4 -47.39 18.91 -17.12
N THR A 5 -46.11 19.26 -17.02
CA THR A 5 -45.26 19.10 -15.84
C THR A 5 -45.26 17.72 -15.17
N ARG A 6 -44.15 16.99 -15.40
CA ARG A 6 -43.52 16.11 -14.41
C ARG A 6 -43.13 16.92 -13.16
N ARG A 7 -44.10 17.46 -12.42
CA ARG A 7 -43.86 18.04 -11.10
C ARG A 7 -43.49 16.87 -10.19
N ILE A 8 -42.27 16.91 -9.66
CA ILE A 8 -41.85 16.04 -8.56
C ILE A 8 -42.91 16.16 -7.47
N PHE A 9 -43.45 15.05 -6.99
CA PHE A 9 -44.45 15.06 -5.92
C PHE A 9 -43.86 15.73 -4.67
N ARG A 10 -44.46 16.84 -4.23
CA ARG A 10 -44.05 17.62 -3.05
C ARG A 10 -45.10 17.66 -1.94
N GLY A 11 -46.16 16.86 -2.06
CA GLY A 11 -47.36 16.98 -1.24
C GLY A 11 -48.29 18.09 -1.73
N THR A 12 -49.29 18.45 -0.91
CA THR A 12 -50.15 19.62 -1.15
C THR A 12 -49.37 20.92 -0.87
N ASP A 13 -49.82 22.05 -1.41
CA ASP A 13 -49.21 23.35 -1.14
C ASP A 13 -49.16 23.66 0.38
N GLU A 14 -50.17 23.21 1.12
CA GLU A 14 -50.27 23.31 2.58
C GLU A 14 -49.20 22.46 3.29
N ALA A 15 -49.01 21.22 2.84
CA ALA A 15 -47.98 20.33 3.39
C ALA A 15 -46.57 20.86 3.08
N GLU A 16 -46.35 21.42 1.89
CA GLU A 16 -45.07 22.04 1.53
C GLU A 16 -44.82 23.31 2.37
N ALA A 17 -45.83 24.14 2.61
CA ALA A 17 -45.72 25.32 3.47
C ALA A 17 -45.43 24.94 4.93
N ALA A 18 -46.12 23.93 5.47
CA ALA A 18 -45.89 23.42 6.83
C ALA A 18 -44.48 22.85 6.99
N ARG A 19 -44.01 22.07 6.00
CA ARG A 19 -42.64 21.56 5.96
C ARG A 19 -41.62 22.68 5.97
N ARG A 20 -41.78 23.72 5.13
CA ARG A 20 -40.85 24.87 5.10
C ARG A 20 -40.82 25.64 6.42
N ALA A 21 -41.96 25.81 7.08
CA ALA A 21 -42.03 26.47 8.38
C ALA A 21 -41.30 25.65 9.47
N TYR A 22 -41.44 24.33 9.44
CA TYR A 22 -40.68 23.43 10.31
C TYR A 22 -39.18 23.43 9.98
N GLU A 23 -38.80 23.33 8.72
CA GLU A 23 -37.39 23.40 8.29
C GLU A 23 -36.74 24.73 8.70
N ALA A 24 -37.47 25.84 8.63
CA ALA A 24 -37.01 27.15 9.09
C ALA A 24 -36.91 27.25 10.62
N SER A 25 -37.61 26.41 11.38
CA SER A 25 -37.52 26.37 12.84
C SER A 25 -36.40 25.46 13.36
N LEU A 26 -35.81 24.62 12.50
CA LEU A 26 -34.64 23.80 12.84
C LEU A 26 -33.40 24.70 12.98
N ALA A 27 -33.01 25.00 14.22
CA ALA A 27 -31.71 25.57 14.51
C ALA A 27 -30.66 24.45 14.53
N LEU A 28 -29.66 24.53 13.66
CA LEU A 28 -28.46 23.72 13.83
C LEU A 28 -27.72 24.20 15.09
N PRO A 29 -27.30 23.31 16.01
CA PRO A 29 -26.38 23.69 17.06
C PRO A 29 -25.16 24.38 16.43
N PRO A 30 -24.68 25.51 16.98
CA PRO A 30 -23.44 26.09 16.49
C PRO A 30 -22.33 25.04 16.63
N PRO A 31 -21.55 24.76 15.58
CA PRO A 31 -20.49 23.78 15.66
C PRO A 31 -19.51 24.18 16.77
N PRO A 32 -19.00 23.22 17.55
CA PRO A 32 -18.00 23.55 18.56
C PRO A 32 -16.78 24.14 17.88
N GLN A 33 -16.26 25.24 18.41
CA GLN A 33 -15.06 25.89 17.86
C GLN A 33 -13.83 24.97 17.98
N ARG A 34 -13.83 24.13 19.01
CA ARG A 34 -12.76 23.20 19.35
C ARG A 34 -13.33 22.01 20.12
N VAL A 35 -12.69 20.85 19.97
CA VAL A 35 -12.99 19.62 20.71
C VAL A 35 -11.86 19.32 21.69
N GLU A 36 -12.23 18.93 22.90
CA GLU A 36 -11.28 18.50 23.94
C GLU A 36 -10.74 17.10 23.60
N ALA A 37 -9.42 16.96 23.56
CA ALA A 37 -8.69 15.75 23.20
C ALA A 37 -9.00 14.60 24.15
N THR A 38 -9.22 14.88 25.44
CA THR A 38 -9.57 13.89 26.46
C THR A 38 -10.92 13.25 26.15
N TRP A 39 -11.95 14.06 25.91
CA TRP A 39 -13.28 13.59 25.50
C TRP A 39 -13.23 12.81 24.19
N LEU A 40 -12.51 13.34 23.19
CA LEU A 40 -12.40 12.69 21.89
C LEU A 40 -11.70 11.34 21.98
N ARG A 41 -10.64 11.25 22.79
CA ARG A 41 -9.93 9.99 23.05
C ARG A 41 -10.87 8.96 23.65
N GLU A 42 -11.63 9.32 24.68
CA GLU A 42 -12.58 8.40 25.28
C GLU A 42 -13.68 7.96 24.32
N LEU A 43 -14.16 8.88 23.47
CA LEU A 43 -15.14 8.57 22.42
C LEU A 43 -14.56 7.50 21.47
N CYS A 44 -13.34 7.69 20.97
CA CYS A 44 -12.68 6.73 20.07
C CYS A 44 -12.48 5.35 20.73
N LEU A 45 -12.03 5.32 22.00
CA LEU A 45 -11.85 4.08 22.75
C LEU A 45 -13.19 3.34 22.98
N ARG A 46 -14.26 4.07 23.36
CA ARG A 46 -15.60 3.49 23.50
C ARG A 46 -16.20 3.02 22.17
N ALA A 47 -15.83 3.67 21.06
CA ALA A 47 -16.25 3.28 19.72
C ALA A 47 -15.57 1.98 19.25
N GLY A 48 -14.40 1.65 19.80
CA GLY A 48 -13.73 0.36 19.59
C GLY A 48 -12.27 0.44 19.18
N ALA A 49 -11.67 1.63 19.09
CA ALA A 49 -10.22 1.74 18.89
C ALA A 49 -9.48 1.24 20.15
N ASP A 50 -8.31 0.63 19.96
CA ASP A 50 -7.45 0.16 21.06
C ASP A 50 -6.49 1.24 21.56
N ASP A 51 -6.10 2.16 20.67
CA ASP A 51 -5.46 3.43 20.99
C ASP A 51 -5.80 4.47 19.92
N VAL A 52 -5.47 5.73 20.20
CA VAL A 52 -5.79 6.87 19.35
C VAL A 52 -4.74 7.97 19.48
N GLY A 53 -4.46 8.65 18.39
CA GLY A 53 -3.63 9.86 18.38
C GLY A 53 -4.22 10.93 17.47
N PHE A 54 -3.82 12.17 17.67
CA PHE A 54 -4.40 13.32 16.98
C PHE A 54 -3.31 14.13 16.28
N VAL A 55 -3.60 14.57 15.05
CA VAL A 55 -2.69 15.38 14.24
C VAL A 55 -3.44 16.59 13.70
N ASP A 56 -2.83 17.76 13.81
CA ASP A 56 -3.34 18.99 13.20
C ASP A 56 -3.14 18.95 11.68
N ILE A 57 -4.12 19.47 10.92
CA ILE A 57 -3.89 19.71 9.50
C ILE A 57 -2.85 20.82 9.34
N GLY A 58 -1.87 20.62 8.46
CA GLY A 58 -0.77 21.56 8.24
C GLY A 58 0.54 21.13 8.89
N ARG A 59 0.55 20.05 9.69
CA ARG A 59 1.79 19.48 10.21
C ARG A 59 2.74 19.12 9.06
N ILE A 60 3.97 19.61 9.16
CA ILE A 60 4.99 19.45 8.10
C ILE A 60 5.28 17.95 7.84
N GLY A 61 5.31 17.13 8.88
CA GLY A 61 5.58 15.69 8.78
C GLY A 61 4.52 14.88 8.03
N LEU A 62 3.30 15.43 7.84
CA LEU A 62 2.29 14.80 6.99
C LEU A 62 2.64 14.88 5.50
N GLY A 63 3.49 15.83 5.07
CA GLY A 63 3.87 15.99 3.67
C GLY A 63 2.64 16.13 2.74
N GLU A 64 2.62 15.32 1.68
CA GLU A 64 1.52 15.24 0.69
C GLU A 64 0.17 14.83 1.29
N GLU A 65 0.17 14.19 2.47
CA GLU A 65 -1.07 13.77 3.14
C GLU A 65 -1.92 14.96 3.61
N ASN A 66 -1.32 16.14 3.77
CA ASN A 66 -2.09 17.38 3.99
C ASN A 66 -3.04 17.68 2.82
N ASP A 67 -2.56 17.50 1.59
CA ASP A 67 -3.35 17.80 0.40
C ASP A 67 -4.33 16.66 0.10
N ASN A 68 -3.94 15.42 0.37
CA ASN A 68 -4.86 14.28 0.32
C ASN A 68 -6.03 14.44 1.31
N ALA A 69 -5.76 14.86 2.56
CA ALA A 69 -6.80 15.11 3.54
C ALA A 69 -7.77 16.21 3.10
N ARG A 70 -7.26 17.31 2.52
CA ARG A 70 -8.11 18.39 1.97
C ARG A 70 -8.88 17.96 0.73
N ARG A 71 -8.34 17.07 -0.08
CA ARG A 71 -9.03 16.49 -1.25
C ARG A 71 -10.22 15.64 -0.81
N LEU A 72 -10.04 14.79 0.20
CA LEU A 72 -11.11 13.95 0.75
C LEU A 72 -12.14 14.78 1.53
N PHE A 73 -11.67 15.74 2.33
CA PHE A 73 -12.53 16.58 3.14
C PHE A 73 -12.02 18.04 3.15
N PRO A 74 -12.54 18.92 2.26
CA PRO A 74 -12.04 20.29 2.12
C PRO A 74 -12.06 21.15 3.38
N ALA A 75 -12.94 20.84 4.33
CA ALA A 75 -13.08 21.55 5.58
C ALA A 75 -12.20 21.00 6.72
N VAL A 76 -11.37 19.97 6.45
CA VAL A 76 -10.55 19.30 7.47
C VAL A 76 -9.70 20.30 8.29
N ARG A 77 -9.66 20.06 9.59
CA ARG A 77 -8.86 20.77 10.59
C ARG A 77 -7.97 19.83 11.40
N ALA A 78 -8.38 18.57 11.57
CA ALA A 78 -7.58 17.58 12.28
C ALA A 78 -7.81 16.16 11.75
N LEU A 79 -6.83 15.31 12.01
CA LEU A 79 -6.83 13.88 11.71
C LEU A 79 -6.80 13.09 13.03
N ILE A 80 -7.65 12.09 13.13
CA ILE A 80 -7.72 11.16 14.25
C ILE A 80 -7.14 9.82 13.78
N CYS A 81 -5.95 9.46 14.25
CA CYS A 81 -5.35 8.15 14.00
C CYS A 81 -5.96 7.11 14.95
N LEU A 82 -6.55 6.05 14.40
CA LEU A 82 -7.08 4.92 15.16
C LEU A 82 -6.12 3.73 15.08
N VAL A 83 -5.87 3.09 16.22
CA VAL A 83 -5.08 1.85 16.31
C VAL A 83 -5.99 0.68 16.64
N GLY A 84 -5.91 -0.40 15.85
CA GLY A 84 -6.61 -1.65 16.10
C GLY A 84 -5.61 -2.79 16.26
N ILE A 85 -5.63 -3.47 17.41
CA ILE A 85 -4.72 -4.56 17.75
C ILE A 85 -5.25 -5.88 17.16
N SER A 86 -4.43 -6.53 16.35
CA SER A 86 -4.71 -7.86 15.82
C SER A 86 -4.29 -8.97 16.77
N ASN A 87 -4.94 -10.13 16.66
CA ASN A 87 -4.55 -11.33 17.40
C ASN A 87 -3.12 -11.77 17.01
N ARG A 88 -2.16 -11.47 17.89
CA ARG A 88 -0.73 -11.73 17.69
C ARG A 88 -0.42 -13.19 17.36
N ASP A 89 -1.05 -14.12 18.05
CA ASP A 89 -0.73 -15.55 17.90
C ASP A 89 -1.34 -16.10 16.60
N ALA A 90 -2.49 -15.55 16.17
CA ALA A 90 -3.02 -15.81 14.84
C ALA A 90 -2.08 -15.31 13.72
N ILE A 91 -1.51 -14.10 13.86
CA ILE A 91 -0.52 -13.56 12.90
C ILE A 91 0.75 -14.42 12.85
N ARG A 92 1.19 -14.95 14.00
CA ARG A 92 2.34 -15.86 14.13
C ARG A 92 2.09 -17.28 13.62
N SER A 93 0.84 -17.66 13.41
CA SER A 93 0.50 -18.99 12.90
C SER A 93 1.09 -19.22 11.50
N PRO A 94 1.68 -20.38 11.19
CA PRO A 94 2.02 -20.73 9.80
C PRO A 94 0.79 -20.73 8.88
N SER A 95 -0.41 -21.00 9.41
CA SER A 95 -1.67 -20.91 8.66
C SER A 95 -1.97 -19.48 8.25
N ARG A 96 -1.81 -19.20 6.95
CA ARG A 96 -2.14 -17.88 6.37
C ARG A 96 -3.63 -17.57 6.50
N ALA A 97 -4.52 -18.55 6.41
CA ALA A 97 -5.95 -18.35 6.61
C ALA A 97 -6.26 -17.84 8.04
N THR A 98 -5.56 -18.36 9.04
CA THR A 98 -5.71 -17.90 10.44
C THR A 98 -5.24 -16.46 10.63
N ALA A 99 -4.10 -16.10 10.03
CA ALA A 99 -3.59 -14.73 10.06
C ALA A 99 -4.52 -13.75 9.32
N ASN A 100 -5.00 -14.14 8.13
CA ASN A 100 -5.95 -13.33 7.34
C ASN A 100 -7.25 -13.08 8.10
N ASN A 101 -7.85 -14.10 8.72
CA ASN A 101 -9.05 -13.92 9.54
C ASN A 101 -8.82 -12.89 10.66
N ALA A 102 -7.68 -12.97 11.35
CA ALA A 102 -7.36 -11.99 12.40
C ALA A 102 -7.21 -10.56 11.86
N TRP A 103 -6.61 -10.38 10.68
CA TRP A 103 -6.53 -9.07 10.04
C TRP A 103 -7.90 -8.55 9.62
N HIS A 104 -8.70 -9.35 8.92
CA HIS A 104 -10.03 -8.99 8.47
C HIS A 104 -10.93 -8.57 9.63
N ARG A 105 -10.91 -9.33 10.73
CA ARG A 105 -11.63 -8.97 11.97
C ARG A 105 -11.14 -7.67 12.59
N THR A 106 -9.85 -7.38 12.50
CA THR A 106 -9.30 -6.11 13.00
C THR A 106 -9.71 -4.94 12.09
N GLY A 107 -9.75 -5.16 10.77
CA GLY A 107 -10.25 -4.20 9.78
C GLY A 107 -11.71 -3.86 10.04
N GLU A 108 -12.58 -4.88 10.08
CA GLU A 108 -14.00 -4.71 10.42
C GLU A 108 -14.20 -3.96 11.75
N LYS A 109 -13.40 -4.29 12.78
CA LYS A 109 -13.46 -3.61 14.09
C LYS A 109 -13.18 -2.11 13.95
N LEU A 110 -12.14 -1.73 13.21
CA LEU A 110 -11.76 -0.34 13.01
C LEU A 110 -12.74 0.41 12.11
N ASP A 111 -13.23 -0.20 11.02
CA ASP A 111 -14.25 0.41 10.16
C ASP A 111 -15.54 0.70 10.96
N ASN A 112 -15.97 -0.24 11.80
CA ASN A 112 -17.10 -0.05 12.71
C ASN A 112 -16.82 1.05 13.76
N ALA A 113 -15.60 1.12 14.29
CA ALA A 113 -15.21 2.18 15.22
C ALA A 113 -15.24 3.55 14.54
N ALA A 114 -14.69 3.67 13.34
CA ALA A 114 -14.68 4.90 12.55
C ALA A 114 -16.10 5.38 12.22
N ALA A 115 -16.99 4.47 11.80
CA ALA A 115 -18.40 4.78 11.57
C ALA A 115 -19.09 5.31 12.84
N ARG A 116 -18.93 4.62 13.98
CA ARG A 116 -19.49 5.06 15.27
C ARG A 116 -18.91 6.37 15.78
N ILE A 117 -17.64 6.66 15.46
CA ILE A 117 -17.00 7.94 15.77
C ILE A 117 -17.66 9.05 14.94
N CYS A 118 -17.80 8.84 13.63
CA CYS A 118 -18.45 9.81 12.74
C CYS A 118 -19.89 10.12 13.16
N GLU A 119 -20.67 9.11 13.54
CA GLU A 119 -22.05 9.28 14.03
C GLU A 119 -22.10 10.14 15.31
N GLN A 120 -21.30 9.79 16.32
CA GLN A 120 -21.27 10.51 17.60
C GLN A 120 -20.70 11.94 17.46
N LEU A 121 -19.74 12.14 16.56
CA LEU A 121 -19.24 13.48 16.24
C LEU A 121 -20.31 14.33 15.55
N ALA A 122 -21.08 13.74 14.63
CA ALA A 122 -22.19 14.42 13.98
C ALA A 122 -23.27 14.83 14.99
N GLU A 123 -23.60 13.98 15.97
CA GLU A 123 -24.50 14.32 17.09
C GLU A 123 -23.97 15.50 17.93
N ALA A 124 -22.64 15.62 18.05
CA ALA A 124 -21.98 16.74 18.71
C ALA A 124 -21.79 17.98 17.81
N GLY A 125 -22.33 17.98 16.59
CA GLY A 125 -22.21 19.09 15.63
C GLY A 125 -20.85 19.19 14.94
N VAL A 126 -20.02 18.14 15.00
CA VAL A 126 -18.72 18.03 14.33
C VAL A 126 -18.88 17.21 13.06
N ARG A 127 -18.43 17.71 11.92
CA ARG A 127 -18.44 16.93 10.69
C ARG A 127 -17.19 16.06 10.65
N ALA A 128 -17.40 14.79 10.34
CA ALA A 128 -16.34 13.80 10.28
C ALA A 128 -16.48 12.91 9.06
N VAL A 129 -15.35 12.47 8.51
CA VAL A 129 -15.28 11.52 7.39
C VAL A 129 -14.28 10.43 7.77
N SER A 130 -14.73 9.18 7.76
CA SER A 130 -13.85 8.02 7.89
C SER A 130 -13.07 7.80 6.59
N THR A 131 -11.82 7.39 6.70
CA THR A 131 -11.02 6.97 5.55
C THR A 131 -11.18 5.47 5.31
N ASN A 132 -10.30 4.89 4.50
CA ASN A 132 -10.24 3.46 4.29
C ASN A 132 -8.92 2.92 4.85
N ILE A 133 -9.01 1.81 5.58
CA ILE A 133 -7.91 1.05 6.21
C ILE A 133 -7.09 0.27 5.17
N GLY A 134 -7.73 -0.09 4.06
CA GLY A 134 -7.24 -1.07 3.11
C GLY A 134 -6.68 -0.52 1.80
N PHE A 135 -6.52 -1.44 0.86
CA PHE A 135 -5.93 -1.23 -0.46
C PHE A 135 -6.61 -0.11 -1.26
N PRO A 136 -5.88 0.59 -2.16
CA PRO A 136 -6.41 1.71 -2.94
C PRO A 136 -7.75 1.34 -3.57
N MET A 137 -8.82 2.01 -3.15
CA MET A 137 -10.16 1.82 -3.70
C MET A 137 -10.44 2.79 -4.85
N ASP A 138 -9.68 3.88 -4.92
CA ASP A 138 -9.78 4.87 -5.98
C ASP A 138 -8.78 4.54 -7.10
N VAL A 139 -8.83 3.31 -7.62
CA VAL A 139 -7.93 2.84 -8.71
C VAL A 139 -8.17 3.56 -10.04
N GLN A 140 -9.20 4.40 -10.11
CA GLN A 140 -9.50 5.30 -11.23
C GLN A 140 -9.09 6.75 -10.94
N ALA A 141 -8.22 6.97 -9.94
CA ALA A 141 -7.70 8.29 -9.64
C ALA A 141 -7.04 8.94 -10.88
N PRO A 142 -7.21 10.25 -11.10
CA PRO A 142 -6.55 10.96 -12.19
C PRO A 142 -5.01 10.83 -12.15
N PRO A 143 -4.32 10.93 -13.30
CA PRO A 143 -2.87 10.93 -13.32
C PRO A 143 -2.26 11.94 -12.35
N GLY A 144 -1.27 11.51 -11.57
CA GLY A 144 -0.60 12.34 -10.55
C GLY A 144 -1.30 12.38 -9.19
N GLN A 145 -2.47 11.76 -9.03
CA GLN A 145 -3.09 11.55 -7.72
C GLN A 145 -2.81 10.13 -7.21
N PRO A 146 -2.53 9.95 -5.91
CA PRO A 146 -2.40 8.62 -5.35
C PRO A 146 -3.75 7.89 -5.43
N PRO A 147 -3.76 6.59 -5.75
CA PRO A 147 -4.99 5.80 -5.76
C PRO A 147 -5.48 5.44 -4.34
N TRP A 148 -4.77 5.88 -3.30
CA TRP A 148 -5.16 5.77 -1.88
C TRP A 148 -5.69 7.09 -1.34
N GLY A 149 -6.52 7.00 -0.30
CA GLY A 149 -7.08 8.16 0.40
C GLY A 149 -6.04 8.84 1.28
N ILE A 150 -5.58 8.16 2.33
CA ILE A 150 -4.60 8.66 3.32
C ILE A 150 -3.55 7.59 3.60
N ALA A 151 -2.28 7.97 3.64
CA ALA A 151 -1.20 7.10 4.08
C ALA A 151 -1.21 6.93 5.61
N GLN A 152 -1.96 5.93 6.10
CA GLN A 152 -2.20 5.67 7.52
C GLN A 152 -0.93 5.64 8.39
N LYS A 153 0.18 5.10 7.85
CA LYS A 153 1.45 5.01 8.59
C LYS A 153 2.08 6.37 8.87
N ILE A 154 1.95 7.32 7.94
CA ILE A 154 2.49 8.68 8.12
C ILE A 154 1.70 9.36 9.23
N VAL A 155 0.37 9.29 9.16
CA VAL A 155 -0.52 9.83 10.19
C VAL A 155 -0.24 9.22 11.55
N ALA A 156 -0.04 7.90 11.65
CA ALA A 156 0.26 7.23 12.90
C ALA A 156 1.61 7.66 13.52
N VAL A 157 2.64 7.87 12.70
CA VAL A 157 3.93 8.39 13.18
C VAL A 157 3.74 9.80 13.72
N GLU A 158 3.11 10.68 12.94
CA GLU A 158 2.86 12.06 13.35
C GLU A 158 1.95 12.16 14.58
N ALA A 159 1.00 11.25 14.73
CA ALA A 159 0.11 11.17 15.88
C ALA A 159 0.79 10.66 17.16
N GLY A 160 2.04 10.18 17.07
CA GLY A 160 2.77 9.58 18.19
C GLY A 160 2.40 8.14 18.50
N MET A 161 1.72 7.45 17.57
CA MET A 161 1.28 6.05 17.75
C MET A 161 2.40 5.04 17.48
N GLY A 162 3.56 5.48 17.02
CA GLY A 162 4.70 4.60 16.78
C GLY A 162 5.73 5.18 15.83
N HIS A 163 6.70 4.37 15.45
CA HIS A 163 7.65 4.71 14.40
C HIS A 163 7.79 3.56 13.40
N MET A 164 8.03 3.86 12.12
CA MET A 164 8.29 2.83 11.13
C MET A 164 9.61 2.10 11.42
N GLY A 165 9.55 0.77 11.52
CA GLY A 165 10.72 -0.10 11.66
C GLY A 165 11.32 -0.53 10.31
N ILE A 166 12.38 -1.35 10.37
CA ILE A 166 13.06 -1.92 9.19
C ILE A 166 12.06 -2.69 8.30
N ASN A 167 11.04 -3.32 8.89
CA ASN A 167 10.00 -4.04 8.15
C ASN A 167 8.92 -3.15 7.51
N ARG A 168 9.09 -1.82 7.53
CA ARG A 168 8.13 -0.82 7.00
C ARG A 168 6.75 -0.81 7.68
N ASN A 169 6.60 -1.48 8.82
CA ASN A 169 5.40 -1.37 9.66
C ASN A 169 5.64 -0.33 10.75
N VAL A 170 4.58 0.37 11.14
CA VAL A 170 4.59 1.19 12.36
C VAL A 170 4.67 0.25 13.55
N ILE A 171 5.62 0.51 14.44
CA ILE A 171 5.80 -0.22 15.69
C ILE A 171 5.34 0.70 16.81
N HIS A 172 4.25 0.33 17.47
CA HIS A 172 3.74 0.99 18.67
C HIS A 172 4.61 0.61 19.89
N PRO A 173 4.99 1.56 20.77
CA PRO A 173 5.80 1.30 21.96
C PRO A 173 5.29 0.15 22.84
N LYS A 174 3.98 0.14 23.07
CA LYS A 174 3.30 -0.90 23.86
C LYS A 174 2.96 -2.16 23.08
N PHE A 175 2.17 -2.04 22.00
CA PHE A 175 1.57 -3.18 21.30
C PHE A 175 2.45 -3.80 20.19
N GLY A 176 3.60 -3.20 19.88
CA GLY A 176 4.43 -3.63 18.77
C GLY A 176 3.80 -3.28 17.43
N ASN A 177 3.98 -4.13 16.41
CA ASN A 177 3.41 -3.90 15.07
C ASN A 177 2.25 -4.84 14.72
N PHE A 178 1.66 -5.51 15.72
CA PHE A 178 0.48 -6.35 15.54
C PHE A 178 -0.80 -5.49 15.49
N LEU A 179 -0.79 -4.50 14.60
CA LEU A 179 -1.81 -3.48 14.50
C LEU A 179 -2.21 -3.19 13.07
N LEU A 180 -3.46 -2.76 12.91
CA LEU A 180 -3.96 -2.03 11.75
C LEU A 180 -4.22 -0.58 12.16
N LEU A 181 -4.30 0.29 11.16
CA LEU A 181 -4.42 1.74 11.32
C LEU A 181 -5.57 2.25 10.47
N ASP A 182 -6.34 3.19 11.00
CA ASP A 182 -7.30 4.00 10.26
C ASP A 182 -7.13 5.48 10.61
N THR A 183 -7.74 6.35 9.81
CA THR A 183 -7.82 7.78 10.06
C THR A 183 -9.26 8.27 9.92
N VAL A 184 -9.71 9.10 10.85
CA VAL A 184 -10.93 9.90 10.72
C VAL A 184 -10.55 11.37 10.57
N LEU A 185 -11.11 12.04 9.55
CA LEU A 185 -10.90 13.47 9.30
C LEU A 185 -12.03 14.27 9.95
N ILE A 186 -11.72 15.36 10.64
CA ILE A 186 -12.74 16.24 11.27
C ILE A 186 -12.55 17.71 10.88
N ASP A 187 -13.63 18.50 10.95
CA ASP A 187 -13.62 19.92 10.54
C ASP A 187 -13.43 20.93 11.66
N VAL A 188 -13.09 20.46 12.86
CA VAL A 188 -12.83 21.29 14.04
C VAL A 188 -11.42 21.06 14.57
N GLU A 189 -10.85 22.06 15.21
CA GLU A 189 -9.57 21.90 15.89
C GLU A 189 -9.72 21.05 17.16
N ILE A 190 -8.65 20.36 17.52
CA ILE A 190 -8.50 19.68 18.81
C ILE A 190 -7.62 20.56 19.70
N ASP A 191 -7.91 20.62 20.99
CA ASP A 191 -7.15 21.42 21.97
C ASP A 191 -5.70 20.93 22.20
N ALA A 192 -5.44 19.64 21.97
CA ALA A 192 -4.13 19.01 22.08
C ALA A 192 -3.89 17.96 20.99
N TYR A 193 -2.68 17.96 20.43
CA TYR A 193 -2.24 17.03 19.39
C TYR A 193 -1.08 16.15 19.87
N GLY A 194 -0.98 14.95 19.32
CA GLY A 194 0.16 14.06 19.53
C GLY A 194 1.43 14.62 18.87
N GLN A 195 2.57 14.00 19.15
CA GLN A 195 3.86 14.30 18.53
C GLN A 195 4.56 12.99 18.15
N PRO A 196 5.36 12.96 17.07
CA PRO A 196 6.23 11.83 16.78
C PRO A 196 7.05 11.43 18.00
N LEU A 197 7.27 10.12 18.15
CA LEU A 197 8.17 9.61 19.17
C LEU A 197 9.59 10.14 18.94
N ASP A 198 10.29 10.45 20.03
CA ASP A 198 11.69 10.87 20.02
C ASP A 198 12.67 9.67 19.86
N TYR A 199 12.14 8.46 19.69
CA TYR A 199 12.90 7.24 19.43
C TYR A 199 12.15 6.29 18.47
N ASN A 200 12.87 5.34 17.88
CA ASN A 200 12.28 4.28 17.07
C ASN A 200 12.16 2.97 17.89
N PRO A 201 10.96 2.40 18.08
CA PRO A 201 10.79 1.15 18.84
C PRO A 201 11.40 -0.10 18.18
N CYS A 202 11.93 0.00 16.95
CA CYS A 202 12.60 -1.10 16.27
C CYS A 202 13.91 -1.49 16.97
N LEU A 203 14.06 -2.78 17.30
CA LEU A 203 15.26 -3.30 17.99
C LEU A 203 16.49 -3.49 17.09
N GLY A 204 16.39 -3.28 15.77
CA GLY A 204 17.47 -3.60 14.83
C GLY A 204 17.81 -5.10 14.73
N CYS A 205 16.92 -5.99 15.18
CA CYS A 205 17.21 -7.43 15.34
C CYS A 205 17.30 -8.25 14.03
N ASN A 206 16.87 -7.69 12.89
CA ASN A 206 16.85 -8.34 11.58
C ASN A 206 16.05 -9.65 11.48
N LEU A 207 15.16 -9.96 12.43
CA LEU A 207 14.27 -11.14 12.35
C LEU A 207 13.33 -11.04 11.14
N CYS A 208 12.81 -9.84 10.85
CA CYS A 208 11.96 -9.58 9.67
C CYS A 208 12.69 -9.82 8.35
N VAL A 209 13.98 -9.43 8.26
CA VAL A 209 14.87 -9.69 7.12
C VAL A 209 15.02 -11.20 6.93
N ALA A 210 15.33 -11.92 8.00
CA ALA A 210 15.53 -13.37 7.96
C ALA A 210 14.23 -14.16 7.65
N ALA A 211 13.07 -13.61 8.00
CA ALA A 211 11.78 -14.26 7.81
C ALA A 211 11.17 -14.01 6.42
N CYS A 212 11.56 -12.95 5.71
CA CYS A 212 10.93 -12.57 4.45
C CYS A 212 11.18 -13.64 3.36
N PRO A 213 10.13 -14.26 2.78
CA PRO A 213 10.30 -15.37 1.84
C PRO A 213 10.87 -14.92 0.48
N VAL A 214 10.70 -13.64 0.14
CA VAL A 214 11.15 -13.01 -1.11
C VAL A 214 12.34 -12.06 -0.91
N GLY A 215 12.86 -11.93 0.31
CA GLY A 215 13.99 -11.03 0.58
C GLY A 215 13.69 -9.54 0.32
N ALA A 216 12.42 -9.12 0.43
CA ALA A 216 12.02 -7.75 0.15
C ALA A 216 12.53 -6.73 1.18
N ILE A 217 12.98 -7.17 2.35
CA ILE A 217 13.44 -6.30 3.44
C ILE A 217 14.96 -6.46 3.58
N SER A 218 15.69 -5.35 3.46
CA SER A 218 17.14 -5.31 3.65
C SER A 218 17.51 -4.87 5.08
N ASN A 219 18.68 -5.32 5.56
CA ASN A 219 19.24 -4.88 6.85
C ASN A 219 19.88 -3.49 6.79
N VAL A 220 20.03 -2.89 5.60
CA VAL A 220 20.54 -1.52 5.41
C VAL A 220 19.44 -0.52 5.04
N GLY A 221 18.16 -0.87 5.27
CA GLY A 221 17.02 0.04 5.12
C GLY A 221 16.37 0.08 3.73
N GLU A 222 16.93 -0.64 2.76
CA GLU A 222 16.31 -0.83 1.44
C GLU A 222 15.08 -1.75 1.52
N PHE A 223 14.11 -1.52 0.63
CA PHE A 223 12.90 -2.31 0.56
C PHE A 223 12.48 -2.52 -0.91
N ASP A 224 12.45 -3.78 -1.34
CA ASP A 224 11.97 -4.16 -2.66
C ASP A 224 10.43 -4.25 -2.62
N PHE A 225 9.81 -3.13 -3.01
CA PHE A 225 8.37 -3.01 -3.02
C PHE A 225 7.72 -4.03 -3.96
N PHE A 226 8.27 -4.27 -5.16
CA PHE A 226 7.65 -5.15 -6.14
C PHE A 226 7.76 -6.63 -5.77
N ALA A 227 8.87 -7.05 -5.14
CA ALA A 227 8.97 -8.40 -4.59
C ALA A 227 7.93 -8.64 -3.48
N CYS A 228 7.78 -7.68 -2.56
CA CYS A 228 6.73 -7.74 -1.53
C CYS A 228 5.34 -7.72 -2.16
N LEU A 229 5.11 -6.80 -3.11
CA LEU A 229 3.84 -6.59 -3.79
C LEU A 229 3.38 -7.87 -4.48
N GLY A 230 4.20 -8.40 -5.39
CA GLY A 230 3.87 -9.58 -6.18
C GLY A 230 3.60 -10.81 -5.33
N HIS A 231 4.37 -11.02 -4.26
CA HIS A 231 4.14 -12.18 -3.41
C HIS A 231 3.01 -11.99 -2.41
N ASN A 232 3.13 -11.00 -1.53
CA ASN A 232 2.21 -10.81 -0.42
C ASN A 232 0.78 -10.53 -0.91
N TYR A 233 0.67 -9.81 -2.01
CA TYR A 233 -0.61 -9.39 -2.57
C TYR A 233 -0.96 -10.10 -3.87
N ARG A 234 -0.38 -11.29 -4.12
CA ARG A 234 -0.66 -12.12 -5.30
C ARG A 234 -2.15 -12.18 -5.66
N GLU A 235 -3.02 -12.20 -4.65
CA GLU A 235 -4.46 -12.42 -4.80
C GLU A 235 -5.28 -11.14 -4.88
N PHE A 236 -4.61 -9.99 -4.87
CA PHE A 236 -5.25 -8.69 -5.01
C PHE A 236 -5.35 -8.31 -6.49
N PRO A 237 -6.35 -7.49 -6.89
CA PRO A 237 -6.63 -7.20 -8.30
C PRO A 237 -5.43 -6.74 -9.14
N PHE A 238 -4.51 -5.94 -8.57
CA PHE A 238 -3.35 -5.44 -9.31
C PHE A 238 -2.32 -6.55 -9.60
N SER A 239 -2.11 -7.52 -8.71
CA SER A 239 -1.17 -8.63 -8.95
C SER A 239 -1.81 -9.82 -9.66
N ALA A 240 -3.13 -9.82 -9.82
CA ALA A 240 -3.91 -10.87 -10.47
C ALA A 240 -3.99 -10.74 -12.01
N GLY A 241 -3.41 -9.69 -12.60
CA GLY A 241 -3.56 -9.41 -14.03
C GLY A 241 -3.10 -10.56 -14.93
N ASP A 242 -2.00 -11.23 -14.57
CA ASP A 242 -1.45 -12.33 -15.36
C ASP A 242 -2.31 -13.62 -15.32
N TRP A 243 -3.16 -13.73 -14.29
CA TRP A 243 -4.18 -14.76 -14.17
C TRP A 243 -5.39 -14.41 -15.03
N VAL A 244 -5.84 -13.15 -15.02
CA VAL A 244 -6.93 -12.66 -15.89
C VAL A 244 -6.57 -12.83 -17.36
N ASP A 245 -5.35 -12.45 -17.76
CA ASP A 245 -4.85 -12.62 -19.14
C ASP A 245 -4.89 -14.09 -19.58
N ALA A 246 -4.47 -15.00 -18.70
CA ALA A 246 -4.47 -16.43 -19.00
C ALA A 246 -5.88 -17.01 -19.10
N VAL A 247 -6.84 -16.53 -18.30
CA VAL A 247 -8.25 -16.90 -18.42
C VAL A 247 -8.83 -16.36 -19.74
N ALA A 248 -8.56 -15.10 -20.07
CA ALA A 248 -9.05 -14.45 -21.28
C ALA A 248 -8.49 -15.06 -22.58
N ALA A 249 -7.27 -15.59 -22.54
CA ALA A 249 -6.64 -16.26 -23.68
C ALA A 249 -7.40 -17.53 -24.14
N GLY A 250 -8.23 -18.14 -23.28
CA GLY A 250 -9.11 -19.25 -23.65
C GLY A 250 -8.42 -20.60 -23.94
N ASP A 251 -7.12 -20.73 -23.69
CA ASP A 251 -6.37 -21.99 -23.84
C ASP A 251 -6.24 -22.71 -22.49
N ALA A 252 -7.12 -23.70 -22.28
CA ALA A 252 -7.16 -24.48 -21.05
C ALA A 252 -5.88 -25.31 -20.79
N SER A 253 -5.15 -25.69 -21.84
CA SER A 253 -3.89 -26.45 -21.69
C SER A 253 -2.77 -25.54 -21.22
N ALA A 254 -2.61 -24.38 -21.88
CA ALA A 254 -1.63 -23.37 -21.48
C ALA A 254 -1.93 -22.82 -20.07
N TYR A 255 -3.20 -22.60 -19.74
CA TYR A 255 -3.62 -22.19 -18.41
C TYR A 255 -3.17 -23.20 -17.34
N ARG A 256 -3.50 -24.49 -17.51
CA ARG A 256 -3.16 -25.55 -16.53
C ARG A 256 -1.65 -25.83 -16.45
N ALA A 257 -0.90 -25.51 -17.49
CA ALA A 257 0.56 -25.56 -17.45
C ALA A 257 1.17 -24.44 -16.59
N LYS A 258 0.51 -23.27 -16.53
CA LYS A 258 0.98 -22.11 -15.74
C LYS A 258 0.42 -22.11 -14.32
N PHE A 259 -0.90 -22.19 -14.16
CA PHE A 259 -1.60 -22.08 -12.89
C PHE A 259 -2.03 -23.45 -12.39
N ARG A 260 -1.64 -23.77 -11.16
CA ARG A 260 -2.13 -24.97 -10.48
C ARG A 260 -3.59 -24.77 -10.03
N GLU A 261 -4.26 -25.89 -9.77
CA GLU A 261 -5.65 -25.87 -9.30
C GLU A 261 -5.78 -25.16 -7.95
N ASP A 262 -4.86 -25.40 -7.01
CA ASP A 262 -4.81 -24.73 -5.71
C ASP A 262 -4.61 -23.21 -5.83
N GLU A 263 -3.79 -22.74 -6.77
CA GLU A 263 -3.66 -21.30 -7.06
C GLU A 263 -4.97 -20.70 -7.55
N THR A 264 -5.67 -21.40 -8.45
CA THR A 264 -6.96 -20.93 -8.99
C THR A 264 -8.02 -20.85 -7.89
N GLN A 265 -8.13 -21.89 -7.07
CA GLN A 265 -9.06 -21.92 -5.95
C GLN A 265 -8.77 -20.79 -4.94
N SER A 266 -7.48 -20.56 -4.66
CA SER A 266 -7.05 -19.51 -3.74
C SER A 266 -7.38 -18.10 -4.26
N MET A 267 -7.21 -17.85 -5.57
CA MET A 267 -7.67 -16.62 -6.25
C MET A 267 -9.18 -16.44 -6.13
N LEU A 268 -9.96 -17.48 -6.46
CA LEU A 268 -11.42 -17.42 -6.40
C LEU A 268 -11.94 -17.20 -4.98
N GLN A 269 -11.32 -17.82 -3.96
CA GLN A 269 -11.65 -17.58 -2.56
C GLN A 269 -11.38 -16.12 -2.17
N SER A 270 -10.25 -15.58 -2.58
CA SER A 270 -9.89 -14.18 -2.28
C SER A 270 -10.84 -13.17 -2.93
N LEU A 271 -11.40 -13.50 -4.10
CA LEU A 271 -12.41 -12.69 -4.78
C LEU A 271 -13.82 -12.85 -4.18
N ALA A 272 -14.17 -14.05 -3.68
CA ALA A 272 -15.50 -14.35 -3.17
C ALA A 272 -15.72 -13.93 -1.71
N PHE A 273 -14.65 -13.90 -0.92
CA PHE A 273 -14.68 -13.47 0.47
C PHE A 273 -14.00 -12.11 0.57
N GLU A 274 -12.73 -12.09 0.98
CA GLU A 274 -11.93 -10.88 1.09
C GLU A 274 -10.50 -11.19 0.61
N PRO A 275 -9.79 -10.20 0.03
CA PRO A 275 -8.43 -10.39 -0.47
C PRO A 275 -7.49 -10.96 0.59
N ASN A 276 -6.90 -12.12 0.32
CA ASN A 276 -5.98 -12.76 1.26
C ASN A 276 -4.53 -12.39 0.98
N TYR A 277 -3.83 -12.12 2.06
CA TYR A 277 -2.40 -11.86 2.10
C TYR A 277 -1.64 -13.19 2.14
N LYS A 278 -0.62 -13.34 1.29
CA LYS A 278 0.24 -14.54 1.27
C LYS A 278 1.31 -14.55 2.33
N SER A 279 1.66 -13.40 2.90
CA SER A 279 2.67 -13.31 3.96
C SER A 279 2.22 -12.40 5.09
N ALA A 280 2.91 -12.54 6.22
CA ALA A 280 2.87 -11.63 7.36
C ALA A 280 4.17 -11.71 8.15
N TYR A 281 5.20 -12.35 7.59
CA TYR A 281 6.26 -12.93 8.41
C TYR A 281 7.09 -11.86 9.10
N CYS A 282 7.28 -10.72 8.45
CA CYS A 282 7.95 -9.57 9.04
C CYS A 282 7.19 -8.95 10.23
N MET A 283 5.87 -9.12 10.28
CA MET A 283 5.02 -8.75 11.41
C MET A 283 5.08 -9.83 12.50
N ALA A 284 4.83 -11.09 12.11
CA ALA A 284 4.81 -12.24 13.01
C ALA A 284 6.06 -12.37 13.91
N VAL A 285 7.24 -12.20 13.31
CA VAL A 285 8.52 -12.38 14.02
C VAL A 285 9.00 -11.14 14.76
N CYS A 286 8.27 -10.04 14.71
CA CYS A 286 8.66 -8.82 15.40
C CYS A 286 8.51 -9.01 16.92
N PRO A 287 9.58 -8.83 17.70
CA PRO A 287 9.51 -8.90 19.15
C PRO A 287 9.29 -7.51 19.79
N ALA A 288 9.30 -6.43 19.03
CA ALA A 288 9.19 -5.08 19.58
C ALA A 288 7.79 -4.82 20.17
N GLY A 289 7.72 -3.99 21.20
CA GLY A 289 6.52 -3.68 21.97
C GLY A 289 6.65 -4.17 23.42
N GLU A 290 6.31 -3.33 24.41
CA GLU A 290 6.33 -3.69 25.84
C GLU A 290 5.53 -4.98 26.11
N ASP A 291 4.35 -5.12 25.51
CA ASP A 291 3.46 -6.29 25.66
C ASP A 291 3.95 -7.52 24.85
N VAL A 292 5.01 -7.36 24.05
CA VAL A 292 5.47 -8.35 23.06
C VAL A 292 6.88 -8.88 23.35
N ILE A 293 7.75 -8.05 23.91
CA ILE A 293 9.20 -8.26 23.93
C ILE A 293 9.66 -9.30 24.97
N GLY A 294 8.86 -9.56 26.00
CA GLY A 294 9.20 -10.44 27.13
C GLY A 294 9.82 -11.80 26.72
N PRO A 295 9.14 -12.62 25.90
CA PRO A 295 9.69 -13.92 25.46
C PRO A 295 11.01 -13.82 24.69
N TYR A 296 11.21 -12.75 23.91
CA TYR A 296 12.44 -12.53 23.16
C TYR A 296 13.63 -12.17 24.07
N LEU A 297 13.40 -11.38 25.12
CA LEU A 297 14.44 -11.05 26.10
C LEU A 297 14.78 -12.23 26.99
N ALA A 298 13.77 -13.03 27.36
CA ALA A 298 13.96 -14.19 28.23
C ALA A 298 14.82 -15.27 27.56
N ASP A 299 14.54 -15.60 26.29
CA ASP A 299 15.31 -16.60 25.56
C ASP A 299 15.21 -16.38 24.04
N ARG A 300 16.26 -15.78 23.47
CA ARG A 300 16.35 -15.51 22.02
C ARG A 300 16.44 -16.78 21.19
N ALA A 301 17.07 -17.84 21.72
CA ALA A 301 17.21 -19.10 20.99
C ALA A 301 15.86 -19.81 20.90
N ARG A 302 15.12 -19.85 22.01
CA ARG A 302 13.75 -20.36 22.04
C ARG A 302 12.80 -19.52 21.20
N TYR A 303 12.88 -18.18 21.26
CA TYR A 303 12.06 -17.32 20.39
C TYR A 303 12.29 -17.63 18.90
N ARG A 304 13.53 -17.91 18.51
CA ARG A 304 13.86 -18.32 17.14
C ARG A 304 13.22 -19.66 16.77
N GLU A 305 13.24 -20.66 17.65
CA GLU A 305 12.61 -21.97 17.40
C GLU A 305 11.07 -21.89 17.42
N ASP A 306 10.49 -21.08 18.31
CA ASP A 306 9.03 -21.02 18.53
C ASP A 306 8.32 -20.07 17.55
N VAL A 307 9.00 -19.02 17.03
CA VAL A 307 8.37 -17.98 16.22
C VAL A 307 8.96 -17.88 14.81
N LEU A 308 10.28 -17.77 14.67
CA LEU A 308 10.92 -17.53 13.35
C LEU A 308 10.94 -18.78 12.48
N LEU A 309 11.46 -19.89 13.02
CA LEU A 309 11.72 -21.10 12.24
C LEU A 309 10.46 -21.81 11.74
N PRO A 310 9.32 -21.82 12.44
CA PRO A 310 8.09 -22.40 11.91
C PRO A 310 7.64 -21.73 10.61
N LEU A 311 7.76 -20.40 10.51
CA LEU A 311 7.43 -19.64 9.30
C LEU A 311 8.43 -19.89 8.17
N ARG A 312 9.74 -19.93 8.50
CA ARG A 312 10.78 -20.23 7.49
C ARG A 312 10.68 -21.66 6.95
N ARG A 313 10.32 -22.63 7.79
CA ARG A 313 10.19 -24.05 7.45
C ARG A 313 8.82 -24.40 6.88
N HIS A 314 7.83 -23.49 6.91
CA HIS A 314 6.50 -23.72 6.38
C HIS A 314 6.55 -24.00 4.86
N PRO A 315 6.03 -25.15 4.39
CA PRO A 315 5.94 -25.44 2.97
C PRO A 315 4.88 -24.58 2.28
N GLU A 316 5.27 -23.73 1.33
CA GLU A 316 4.33 -22.83 0.64
C GLU A 316 4.81 -22.39 -0.75
N PRO A 317 3.90 -21.99 -1.66
CA PRO A 317 4.27 -21.31 -2.89
C PRO A 317 4.80 -19.89 -2.59
N VAL A 318 5.93 -19.54 -3.21
CA VAL A 318 6.49 -18.19 -3.17
C VAL A 318 6.53 -17.62 -4.58
N TYR A 319 5.82 -16.51 -4.76
CA TYR A 319 5.58 -15.90 -6.06
C TYR A 319 6.62 -14.84 -6.35
N VAL A 320 7.36 -14.99 -7.45
CA VAL A 320 8.49 -14.12 -7.80
C VAL A 320 8.53 -13.89 -9.30
N GLN A 321 9.19 -12.81 -9.72
CA GLN A 321 9.58 -12.63 -11.11
C GLN A 321 10.90 -13.36 -11.39
N SER A 322 11.04 -13.90 -12.60
CA SER A 322 12.26 -14.62 -13.03
C SER A 322 13.46 -13.68 -13.13
N GLY A 323 14.63 -14.14 -12.69
CA GLY A 323 15.91 -13.42 -12.72
C GLY A 323 16.14 -12.49 -11.51
N THR A 324 15.12 -12.29 -10.67
CA THR A 324 15.17 -11.32 -9.56
C THR A 324 15.97 -11.79 -8.35
N HIS A 325 16.31 -10.85 -7.46
CA HIS A 325 16.81 -11.19 -6.12
C HIS A 325 15.82 -12.05 -5.34
N ALA A 326 14.52 -11.78 -5.48
CA ALA A 326 13.45 -12.53 -4.84
C ALA A 326 13.44 -14.01 -5.22
N GLU A 327 13.62 -14.33 -6.50
CA GLU A 327 13.76 -15.72 -6.96
C GLU A 327 14.95 -16.42 -6.29
N ARG A 328 16.13 -15.79 -6.31
CA ARG A 328 17.34 -16.36 -5.68
C ARG A 328 17.15 -16.57 -4.17
N THR A 329 16.47 -15.65 -3.50
CA THR A 329 16.18 -15.76 -2.07
C THR A 329 15.21 -16.88 -1.76
N ALA A 330 14.11 -16.98 -2.52
CA ALA A 330 13.13 -18.06 -2.36
C ALA A 330 13.75 -19.43 -2.64
N ALA A 331 14.52 -19.57 -3.72
CA ALA A 331 15.16 -20.83 -4.13
C ALA A 331 16.20 -21.37 -3.13
N ARG A 332 16.77 -20.52 -2.27
CA ARG A 332 17.70 -20.95 -1.20
C ARG A 332 17.00 -21.68 -0.05
N ASN A 333 15.68 -21.57 0.07
CA ASN A 333 14.92 -22.19 1.13
C ASN A 333 14.15 -23.41 0.58
N PRO A 334 14.52 -24.65 0.95
CA PRO A 334 13.90 -25.86 0.40
C PRO A 334 12.43 -26.05 0.79
N ALA A 335 11.94 -25.32 1.80
CA ALA A 335 10.52 -25.31 2.13
C ALA A 335 9.69 -24.44 1.17
N LYS A 336 10.32 -23.60 0.34
CA LYS A 336 9.60 -22.64 -0.52
C LYS A 336 9.54 -23.17 -1.94
N GLN A 337 8.33 -23.25 -2.49
CA GLN A 337 8.11 -23.64 -3.87
C GLN A 337 8.04 -22.39 -4.74
N VAL A 338 9.09 -22.12 -5.51
CA VAL A 338 9.12 -20.98 -6.44
C VAL A 338 8.00 -21.10 -7.48
N ARG A 339 7.19 -20.05 -7.59
CA ARG A 339 6.15 -19.87 -8.61
C ARG A 339 6.41 -18.55 -9.32
N TYR A 340 6.22 -18.53 -10.64
CA TYR A 340 6.52 -17.35 -11.43
C TYR A 340 5.28 -16.48 -11.62
N LEU A 341 5.48 -15.19 -11.41
CA LEU A 341 4.56 -14.12 -11.75
C LEU A 341 4.94 -13.55 -13.10
N ASP A 342 3.95 -13.39 -13.98
CA ASP A 342 4.06 -12.50 -15.14
C ASP A 342 3.40 -11.15 -14.81
N PHE A 343 3.52 -10.69 -13.56
CA PHE A 343 3.01 -9.39 -13.12
C PHE A 343 3.75 -8.27 -13.83
N ARG A 344 3.00 -7.45 -14.57
CA ARG A 344 3.47 -6.27 -15.28
C ARG A 344 2.67 -5.07 -14.78
N PRO A 345 3.18 -4.29 -13.80
CA PRO A 345 2.53 -3.06 -13.42
C PRO A 345 2.23 -2.19 -14.64
N ASP A 346 1.05 -1.57 -14.65
CA ASP A 346 0.70 -0.67 -15.73
C ASP A 346 1.62 0.54 -15.70
N VAL A 347 2.47 0.64 -16.73
CA VAL A 347 3.36 1.77 -16.95
C VAL A 347 2.96 2.54 -18.21
N SER A 348 1.68 2.51 -18.61
CA SER A 348 1.12 3.19 -19.78
C SER A 348 1.14 4.72 -19.72
N THR A 349 1.59 5.29 -18.61
CA THR A 349 1.82 6.73 -18.45
C THR A 349 3.27 7.01 -18.13
N VAL A 350 3.77 8.19 -18.54
CA VAL A 350 5.14 8.64 -18.24
C VAL A 350 5.45 8.61 -16.74
N ALA A 351 4.47 9.00 -15.91
CA ALA A 351 4.60 8.98 -14.45
C ALA A 351 4.76 7.56 -13.89
N ASN A 352 3.92 6.61 -14.33
CA ASN A 352 4.01 5.22 -13.89
C ASN A 352 5.28 4.54 -14.42
N PHE A 353 5.74 4.88 -15.62
CA PHE A 353 7.02 4.41 -16.15
C PHE A 353 8.20 4.89 -15.31
N ALA A 354 8.21 6.16 -14.90
CA ALA A 354 9.22 6.72 -14.00
C ALA A 354 9.20 6.04 -12.62
N LEU A 355 8.02 5.73 -12.11
CA LEU A 355 7.83 5.01 -10.84
C LEU A 355 8.35 3.57 -10.96
N GLY A 356 7.99 2.87 -12.04
CA GLY A 356 8.46 1.52 -12.35
C GLY A 356 9.99 1.44 -12.44
N LEU A 357 10.61 2.36 -13.19
CA LEU A 357 12.06 2.49 -13.30
C LEU A 357 12.73 2.64 -11.93
N ARG A 358 12.24 3.56 -11.09
CA ARG A 358 12.78 3.81 -9.74
C ARG A 358 12.68 2.60 -8.83
N HIS A 359 11.58 1.87 -8.89
CA HIS A 359 11.34 0.72 -8.02
C HIS A 359 12.01 -0.58 -8.51
N MET A 360 12.20 -0.75 -9.82
CA MET A 360 12.94 -1.90 -10.38
C MET A 360 14.45 -1.70 -10.37
N PHE A 361 14.94 -0.48 -10.13
CA PHE A 361 16.37 -0.21 -10.13
C PHE A 361 17.09 -0.87 -8.96
N THR A 362 18.13 -1.63 -9.28
CA THR A 362 19.08 -2.18 -8.32
C THR A 362 20.44 -1.53 -8.51
N ALA A 363 21.04 -1.11 -7.40
CA ALA A 363 22.39 -0.54 -7.40
C ALA A 363 23.39 -1.65 -7.76
N ASN A 364 23.84 -1.68 -9.01
CA ASN A 364 24.77 -2.69 -9.51
C ASN A 364 26.15 -2.08 -9.78
N GLY A 365 26.81 -1.60 -8.72
CA GLY A 365 28.19 -1.09 -8.76
C GLY A 365 28.43 0.14 -9.67
N SER A 366 29.64 0.70 -9.60
CA SER A 366 30.06 1.95 -10.24
C SER A 366 30.11 1.95 -11.79
N GLN A 367 29.70 0.87 -12.45
CA GLN A 367 29.85 0.71 -13.91
C GLN A 367 28.88 1.56 -14.75
N GLN A 368 27.85 2.11 -14.11
CA GLN A 368 26.76 2.84 -14.79
C GLN A 368 26.65 4.29 -14.33
N ASP A 369 27.66 4.78 -13.60
CA ASP A 369 27.71 6.15 -13.11
C ASP A 369 27.82 7.15 -14.28
N GLY A 370 26.99 8.20 -14.25
CA GLY A 370 26.86 9.19 -15.32
C GLY A 370 25.98 8.77 -16.50
N LEU A 371 25.32 7.60 -16.46
CA LEU A 371 24.44 7.14 -17.54
C LEU A 371 23.14 7.97 -17.59
N ARG A 372 22.79 8.47 -18.77
CA ARG A 372 21.62 9.31 -19.02
C ARG A 372 20.85 8.84 -20.24
N VAL A 373 19.64 8.34 -20.04
CA VAL A 373 18.75 7.87 -21.11
C VAL A 373 17.49 8.70 -21.10
N ALA A 374 17.21 9.38 -22.21
CA ALA A 374 15.94 10.06 -22.44
C ALA A 374 14.93 9.09 -23.06
N PHE A 375 13.68 9.18 -22.63
CA PHE A 375 12.54 8.51 -23.21
C PHE A 375 11.58 9.55 -23.77
N ARG A 376 11.15 9.35 -25.01
CA ARG A 376 10.12 10.13 -25.68
C ARG A 376 8.93 9.22 -25.96
N PHE A 377 7.83 9.50 -25.28
CA PHE A 377 6.57 8.80 -25.41
C PHE A 377 5.58 9.65 -26.22
N PRO A 378 4.47 9.09 -26.73
CA PRO A 378 3.42 9.87 -27.37
C PRO A 378 2.80 10.94 -26.45
N ASP A 379 2.78 10.68 -25.14
CA ASP A 379 2.13 11.48 -24.10
C ASP A 379 3.12 12.28 -23.22
N GLY A 380 4.42 12.23 -23.48
CA GLY A 380 5.40 13.05 -22.77
C GLY A 380 6.86 12.58 -22.88
N THR A 381 7.72 13.11 -22.01
CA THR A 381 9.15 12.77 -21.98
C THR A 381 9.62 12.47 -20.56
N LEU A 382 10.66 11.65 -20.46
CA LEU A 382 11.29 11.30 -19.19
C LEU A 382 12.81 11.19 -19.37
N LEU A 383 13.57 11.78 -18.47
CA LEU A 383 15.00 11.53 -18.33
C LEU A 383 15.23 10.55 -17.18
N ALA A 384 15.99 9.49 -17.43
CA ALA A 384 16.52 8.59 -16.43
C ALA A 384 18.03 8.79 -16.31
N SER A 385 18.51 9.15 -15.12
CA SER A 385 19.93 9.40 -14.84
C SER A 385 20.42 8.52 -13.71
N VAL A 386 21.55 7.82 -13.92
CA VAL A 386 22.21 7.03 -12.89
C VAL A 386 23.45 7.77 -12.41
N GLU A 387 23.44 8.19 -11.14
CA GLU A 387 24.56 8.90 -10.52
C GLU A 387 24.83 8.32 -9.13
N SER A 388 26.11 8.07 -8.81
CA SER A 388 26.57 7.48 -7.55
C SER A 388 25.81 6.20 -7.16
N GLY A 389 25.46 5.38 -8.16
CA GLY A 389 24.70 4.15 -7.95
C GLY A 389 23.22 4.35 -7.61
N LYS A 390 22.66 5.55 -7.83
CA LYS A 390 21.23 5.85 -7.66
C LYS A 390 20.60 6.26 -8.97
N LEU A 391 19.38 5.78 -9.22
CA LEU A 391 18.56 6.25 -10.34
C LEU A 391 17.72 7.44 -9.90
N THR A 392 17.78 8.51 -10.69
CA THR A 392 16.84 9.64 -10.62
C THR A 392 16.05 9.72 -11.92
N THR A 393 14.82 10.20 -11.82
CA THR A 393 13.96 10.41 -13.00
C THR A 393 13.35 11.80 -12.96
N GLY A 394 13.28 12.48 -14.10
CA GLY A 394 12.76 13.84 -14.17
C GLY A 394 12.49 14.31 -15.61
N PRO A 395 12.20 15.60 -15.81
CA PRO A 395 12.03 16.15 -17.15
C PRO A 395 13.35 16.10 -17.95
N VAL A 396 13.25 16.00 -19.27
CA VAL A 396 14.40 16.11 -20.16
C VAL A 396 14.82 17.57 -20.24
N GLY A 397 16.00 17.90 -19.70
CA GLY A 397 16.64 19.21 -19.82
C GLY A 397 17.62 19.29 -20.99
N ASP A 398 18.40 20.37 -21.07
CA ASP A 398 19.31 20.65 -22.20
C ASP A 398 20.62 19.85 -22.18
N ALA A 399 20.91 19.17 -21.07
CA ALA A 399 22.19 18.50 -20.92
C ALA A 399 22.22 17.17 -21.70
N PRO A 400 23.39 16.80 -22.26
CA PRO A 400 23.49 15.70 -23.21
C PRO A 400 23.09 14.35 -22.60
N VAL A 401 22.48 13.51 -23.44
CA VAL A 401 22.04 12.16 -23.11
C VAL A 401 22.82 11.15 -23.93
N ASP A 402 23.06 9.96 -23.37
CA ASP A 402 23.78 8.88 -24.06
C ASP A 402 22.90 8.24 -25.14
N ALA A 403 21.60 8.17 -24.89
CA ALA A 403 20.61 7.69 -25.85
C ALA A 403 19.24 8.33 -25.64
N THR A 404 18.47 8.43 -26.72
CA THR A 404 17.05 8.77 -26.72
C THR A 404 16.25 7.58 -27.25
N VAL A 405 15.38 7.03 -26.40
CA VAL A 405 14.44 5.97 -26.76
C VAL A 405 13.13 6.60 -27.17
N VAL A 406 12.73 6.41 -28.44
CA VAL A 406 11.49 6.95 -29.00
C VAL A 406 10.48 5.83 -29.12
N CYS A 407 9.34 5.98 -28.44
CA CYS A 407 8.24 5.02 -28.45
C CYS A 407 7.10 5.55 -29.33
N ASP A 408 6.72 4.79 -30.35
CA ASP A 408 5.72 5.24 -31.33
C ASP A 408 4.27 5.01 -30.85
N ALA A 409 4.09 4.22 -29.79
CA ALA A 409 2.79 3.89 -29.21
C ALA A 409 2.88 3.81 -27.67
N PRO A 410 1.74 3.89 -26.95
CA PRO A 410 1.68 3.75 -25.49
C PRO A 410 2.11 2.39 -24.92
N ASP A 411 2.52 1.44 -25.78
CA ASP A 411 2.95 0.09 -25.40
C ASP A 411 4.44 0.03 -24.96
N TYR A 412 4.93 1.13 -24.39
CA TYR A 412 6.27 1.22 -23.82
C TYR A 412 6.42 0.45 -22.49
N ILE A 413 5.30 -0.09 -21.99
CA ILE A 413 5.22 -1.13 -20.95
C ILE A 413 6.27 -2.22 -21.16
N ARG A 414 6.46 -2.64 -22.41
CA ARG A 414 7.34 -3.75 -22.77
C ARG A 414 8.84 -3.45 -22.61
N ILE A 415 9.26 -2.19 -22.48
CA ILE A 415 10.68 -1.84 -22.31
C ILE A 415 11.21 -2.30 -20.96
N LEU A 416 10.38 -2.24 -19.90
CA LEU A 416 10.81 -2.58 -18.54
C LEU A 416 10.68 -4.07 -18.21
N TYR A 417 9.89 -4.85 -18.95
CA TYR A 417 9.64 -6.26 -18.65
C TYR A 417 10.52 -7.20 -19.48
N ARG A 418 11.42 -7.93 -18.81
CA ARG A 418 12.26 -8.95 -19.45
C ARG A 418 11.44 -10.19 -19.86
N PRO A 419 11.79 -10.88 -20.96
CA PRO A 419 11.25 -12.20 -21.27
C PRO A 419 11.63 -13.23 -20.19
N VAL A 420 10.69 -14.10 -19.81
CA VAL A 420 10.94 -15.21 -18.87
C VAL A 420 11.75 -16.31 -19.58
N ALA A 421 12.81 -16.80 -18.95
CA ALA A 421 13.62 -17.89 -19.50
C ALA A 421 12.78 -19.16 -19.69
N GLY A 422 12.80 -19.74 -20.90
CA GLY A 422 12.13 -21.01 -21.21
C GLY A 422 10.63 -20.94 -21.54
N ARG A 423 10.05 -19.75 -21.70
CA ARG A 423 8.68 -19.58 -22.22
C ARG A 423 8.71 -18.92 -23.60
N PRO A 424 7.73 -19.20 -24.49
CA PRO A 424 7.60 -18.42 -25.71
C PRO A 424 7.51 -16.96 -25.29
N ALA A 425 8.47 -16.18 -25.73
CA ALA A 425 8.35 -14.76 -25.57
C ALA A 425 7.02 -14.37 -26.22
N TYR A 426 6.28 -13.47 -25.60
CA TYR A 426 5.35 -12.64 -26.35
C TYR A 426 6.21 -11.71 -27.23
N THR A 427 6.95 -12.30 -28.17
CA THR A 427 7.84 -11.66 -29.13
C THR A 427 6.98 -11.14 -30.26
N GLU A 428 6.46 -9.95 -30.06
CA GLU A 428 6.42 -8.99 -31.16
C GLU A 428 7.47 -7.93 -30.84
N ARG A 429 8.25 -7.53 -31.84
CA ARG A 429 9.30 -6.51 -31.72
C ARG A 429 8.69 -5.26 -31.06
N GLY A 430 9.29 -4.76 -29.98
CA GLY A 430 8.81 -3.53 -29.34
C GLY A 430 8.84 -2.37 -30.34
N ASN A 431 7.75 -1.60 -30.41
CA ASN A 431 7.62 -0.40 -31.26
C ASN A 431 8.41 0.79 -30.67
N HIS A 432 9.73 0.64 -30.53
CA HIS A 432 10.61 1.74 -30.14
C HIS A 432 11.89 1.75 -30.98
N THR A 433 12.40 2.95 -31.22
CA THR A 433 13.70 3.21 -31.82
C THR A 433 14.65 3.82 -30.79
N VAL A 434 15.95 3.62 -30.97
CA VAL A 434 16.98 4.19 -30.09
C VAL A 434 17.89 5.06 -30.95
N ASP A 435 17.92 6.35 -30.66
CA ASP A 435 18.86 7.33 -31.19
C ASP A 435 20.02 7.53 -30.20
N GLY A 436 21.23 7.79 -30.67
CA GLY A 436 22.45 7.78 -29.84
C GLY A 436 23.06 6.38 -29.64
N ASP A 437 23.61 6.09 -28.46
CA ASP A 437 24.25 4.80 -28.15
C ASP A 437 23.23 3.70 -27.77
N PRO A 438 22.99 2.67 -28.60
CA PRO A 438 22.05 1.60 -28.27
C PRO A 438 22.50 0.75 -27.07
N ALA A 439 23.78 0.79 -26.68
CA ALA A 439 24.27 0.12 -25.49
C ALA A 439 23.84 0.84 -24.20
N ALA A 440 23.57 2.14 -24.23
CA ALA A 440 23.11 2.91 -23.08
C ALA A 440 21.77 2.38 -22.53
N LEU A 441 20.79 2.12 -23.40
CA LEU A 441 19.53 1.50 -23.00
C LEU A 441 19.75 0.11 -22.38
N ARG A 442 20.58 -0.74 -23.00
CA ARG A 442 20.89 -2.07 -22.46
C ARG A 442 21.55 -2.01 -21.09
N ARG A 443 22.45 -1.05 -20.89
CA ARG A 443 23.12 -0.79 -19.61
C ARG A 443 22.13 -0.36 -18.53
N LEU A 444 21.20 0.55 -18.85
CA LEU A 444 20.14 0.96 -17.94
C LEU A 444 19.24 -0.22 -17.57
N LEU A 445 18.79 -1.00 -18.56
CA LEU A 445 17.94 -2.17 -18.35
C LEU A 445 18.65 -3.29 -17.58
N ALA A 446 19.99 -3.37 -17.65
CA ALA A 446 20.79 -4.30 -16.86
C ALA A 446 20.80 -3.95 -15.36
N CYS A 447 20.54 -2.69 -15.00
CA CYS A 447 20.38 -2.26 -13.61
C CYS A 447 19.01 -2.61 -13.03
N LEU A 448 18.05 -3.01 -13.86
CA LEU A 448 16.70 -3.35 -13.39
C LEU A 448 16.66 -4.82 -12.95
N SER A 449 16.01 -5.10 -11.81
CA SER A 449 15.80 -6.45 -11.24
C SER A 449 14.66 -7.20 -11.89
#